data_AF-A0A257K1X1-F1
#
_entry.id   AF-A0A257K1X1-F1
#
_cell.length_a   1.000
_cell.length_b   1.000
_cell.length_c   1.000
_cell.angle_alpha   90.00
_cell.angle_beta   90.00
_cell.angle_gamma   90.00
#
_symmetry.space_group_name_H-M   'P 1'
#
loop_
_entity.id
_entity.type
_entity.pdbx_description
1 polymer ?
#
loop_
_entity_poly.entity_id
_entity_poly.type
_entity_poly.pdbx_seq_one_letter_code
_entity_poly.pdbx_strand_id
1 'polypeptide(L)' 'MNALYFFMGEITPMKVILVLAIVLLLFGGKKIPELMKGLGSGVKEFKNAAKGEDETPAPRREEEKI' A
#
# COMPACT_ATOMS: atom_id res chain seq x y z
N MET A 1 -4.13 27.00 24.77
CA MET A 1 -5.09 25.86 24.75
C MET A 1 -5.65 25.68 23.34
N ASN A 2 -4.79 25.45 22.33
CA ASN A 2 -5.22 25.32 20.92
C ASN A 2 -4.97 23.91 20.36
N ALA A 3 -4.25 23.06 21.11
CA ALA A 3 -3.95 21.69 20.69
C ALA A 3 -5.20 20.81 20.65
N LEU A 4 -6.13 20.99 21.60
CA LEU A 4 -7.36 20.18 21.67
C LEU A 4 -8.34 20.46 20.51
N TYR A 5 -8.41 21.73 20.06
CA TYR A 5 -9.20 22.15 18.90
C TYR A 5 -8.66 21.60 17.57
N PHE A 6 -7.38 21.20 17.55
CA PHE A 6 -6.80 20.50 16.41
C PHE A 6 -7.37 19.08 16.27
N PHE A 7 -7.70 18.41 17.38
CA PHE A 7 -8.13 17.01 17.42
C PHE A 7 -9.65 16.79 17.26
N MET A 8 -10.50 17.75 17.65
CA MET A 8 -11.96 17.60 17.59
C MET A 8 -12.55 18.25 16.33
N GLY A 9 -13.00 17.43 15.37
CA GLY A 9 -14.16 17.78 14.54
C GLY A 9 -13.96 17.89 13.04
N GLU A 10 -12.81 18.37 12.54
CA GLU A 10 -12.62 18.53 11.09
C GLU A 10 -11.21 18.12 10.68
N ILE A 11 -11.11 17.11 9.81
CA ILE A 11 -9.85 16.71 9.17
C ILE A 11 -9.54 17.75 8.09
N THR A 12 -9.05 18.92 8.50
CA THR A 12 -8.62 19.95 7.57
C THR A 12 -7.32 19.50 6.88
N PRO A 13 -7.12 19.72 5.57
CA PRO A 13 -5.91 19.31 4.85
C PRO A 13 -4.60 19.78 5.49
N MET A 14 -4.61 20.97 6.12
CA MET A 14 -3.45 21.48 6.86
C MET A 14 -3.06 20.61 8.05
N LYS A 15 -4.02 19.93 8.69
CA LYS A 15 -3.73 19.05 9.83
C LYS A 15 -3.00 17.80 9.39
N VAL A 16 -3.44 17.21 8.28
CA VAL A 16 -2.82 16.03 7.67
C VAL A 16 -1.37 16.31 7.30
N ILE A 17 -1.10 17.48 6.71
CA ILE A 17 0.26 17.91 6.35
C ILE A 17 1.14 18.06 7.60
N LEU A 18 0.63 18.66 8.68
CA LEU A 18 1.40 18.82 9.92
C LEU A 18 1.75 17.47 10.57
N VAL A 19 0.79 16.53 10.61
CA VAL A 19 1.03 15.17 11.14
C VAL A 19 2.03 14.43 10.26
N LEU A 20 1.87 14.49 8.93
CA LEU A 20 2.84 13.91 7.99
C LEU A 20 4.23 14.51 8.18
N ALA A 21 4.35 15.82 8.39
CA ALA A 21 5.64 16.47 8.64
C ALA A 21 6.31 15.95 9.92
N ILE A 22 5.57 15.81 11.03
CA ILE A 22 6.10 15.25 12.29
C ILE A 22 6.53 13.79 12.09
N VAL A 23 5.69 12.98 11.46
CA VAL A 23 5.99 11.57 11.19
C VAL A 23 7.23 11.44 10.28
N LEU A 24 7.35 12.28 9.25
CA LEU A 24 8.51 12.33 8.37
C LEU A 24 9.79 12.78 9.11
N LEU A 25 9.67 13.64 10.14
CA LEU A 25 10.81 14.05 10.96
C LEU A 25 11.29 12.92 11.88
N LEU A 26 10.36 12.14 12.44
CA LEU A 26 10.68 11.03 13.35
C LEU A 26 11.19 9.78 12.61
N PHE A 27 10.54 9.42 11.51
CA PHE A 27 10.88 8.22 10.75
C PHE A 27 11.82 8.47 9.57
N GLY A 28 11.93 9.72 9.12
CA GLY A 28 12.65 10.10 7.90
C GLY A 28 11.84 9.88 6.63
N GLY A 29 12.00 10.75 5.64
CA GLY A 29 11.25 10.68 4.38
C GLY A 29 11.50 9.42 3.52
N LYS A 30 12.55 8.65 3.81
CA LYS A 30 12.89 7.42 3.09
C LYS A 30 12.23 6.17 3.69
N LYS A 31 11.95 6.14 5.00
CA LYS A 31 11.43 4.94 5.66
C LYS A 31 9.98 4.65 5.36
N ILE A 32 9.13 5.66 5.20
CA ILE A 32 7.72 5.45 4.86
C ILE A 32 7.55 4.77 3.49
N PRO A 33 8.19 5.24 2.41
CA PRO A 33 8.15 4.56 1.11
C PRO A 33 8.71 3.13 1.16
N GLU A 34 9.77 2.90 1.94
CA GLU A 34 10.41 1.59 2.09
C GLU A 34 9.49 0.59 2.81
N LEU A 35 8.83 1.02 3.89
CA LEU A 35 7.83 0.23 4.61
C LEU A 35 6.59 -0.04 3.74
N MET A 36 6.12 0.96 2.99
CA MET A 36 4.99 0.78 2.06
C MET A 36 5.33 -0.20 0.93
N LYS A 37 6.56 -0.17 0.41
CA LYS A 37 7.01 -1.14 -0.61
C LYS A 37 7.03 -2.56 -0.06
N GLY A 38 7.61 -2.77 1.13
CA GLY A 38 7.66 -4.09 1.77
C GLY A 38 6.28 -4.62 2.16
N LEU A 39 5.40 -3.77 2.68
CA LEU A 39 4.02 -4.15 2.99
C LEU A 39 3.23 -4.45 1.70
N GLY A 40 3.41 -3.63 0.66
CA GLY A 40 2.75 -3.82 -0.63
C GLY A 40 3.15 -5.10 -1.34
N SER A 41 4.43 -5.48 -1.32
CA SER A 41 4.89 -6.76 -1.85
C SER A 41 4.33 -7.94 -1.06
N GLY A 42 4.35 -7.88 0.28
CA GLY A 42 3.78 -8.93 1.13
C GLY A 42 2.27 -9.11 0.93
N VAL A 43 1.51 -8.01 0.81
CA VAL A 43 0.07 -8.06 0.50
C VAL A 43 -0.18 -8.61 -0.92
N LYS A 44 0.68 -8.26 -1.89
CA LYS A 44 0.58 -8.79 -3.26
C LYS A 44 0.83 -10.30 -3.31
N GLU A 45 1.88 -10.78 -2.66
CA GLU A 45 2.19 -12.21 -2.54
C GLU A 45 1.10 -12.96 -1.78
N PHE A 46 0.59 -12.39 -0.67
CA PHE A 46 -0.52 -12.95 0.08
C PHE A 46 -1.78 -13.06 -0.77
N LYS A 47 -2.11 -12.02 -1.56
CA LYS A 47 -3.24 -12.04 -2.48
C LYS A 47 -3.06 -13.07 -3.60
N ASN A 48 -1.85 -13.24 -4.12
CA ASN A 48 -1.55 -14.21 -5.17
C ASN A 48 -1.66 -15.65 -4.63
N ALA A 49 -1.11 -15.93 -3.45
CA ALA A 49 -1.25 -17.23 -2.80
C ALA A 49 -2.70 -17.53 -2.39
N ALA A 50 -3.42 -16.52 -1.88
CA ALA A 50 -4.83 -16.66 -1.51
C ALA A 50 -5.78 -16.80 -2.73
N LYS A 51 -5.35 -16.38 -3.92
CA LYS A 51 -6.12 -16.54 -5.15
C LYS A 51 -6.05 -17.94 -5.77
N GLY A 52 -5.12 -18.79 -5.32
CA GLY A 52 -4.96 -20.14 -5.87
C GLY A 52 -4.38 -20.14 -7.30
N GLU A 53 -3.72 -21.23 -7.67
CA GLU A 53 -3.02 -21.46 -8.95
C GLU A 53 -3.96 -21.56 -10.18
N ASP A 54 -5.05 -20.80 -10.23
CA ASP A 54 -6.02 -20.80 -11.35
C ASP A 54 -5.57 -19.94 -12.54
N GLU A 55 -4.27 -19.72 -12.67
CA GLU A 55 -3.62 -19.13 -13.83
C GLU A 55 -2.58 -20.11 -14.40
N THR A 56 -2.90 -21.41 -14.46
CA THR A 56 -2.24 -22.29 -15.44
C THR A 56 -2.62 -21.78 -16.83
N PRO A 57 -1.69 -21.27 -17.66
CA PRO A 57 -2.00 -20.96 -19.05
C PRO A 57 -2.39 -22.29 -19.68
N ALA A 58 -3.64 -22.41 -20.13
CA ALA A 58 -4.12 -23.56 -20.87
C ALA A 58 -3.09 -23.93 -21.95
N PRO A 59 -2.69 -25.21 -22.08
CA PRO A 59 -1.75 -25.62 -23.11
C PRO A 59 -2.41 -25.25 -24.43
N ARG A 60 -1.75 -24.34 -25.16
CA ARG A 60 -2.08 -24.00 -26.53
C ARG A 60 -1.86 -25.29 -27.33
N ARG A 61 -2.90 -26.12 -27.46
CA ARG A 61 -2.90 -27.26 -28.35
C ARG A 61 -2.63 -26.72 -29.74
N GLU A 62 -1.45 -27.02 -30.24
CA GLU A 62 -1.21 -27.16 -31.67
C GLU A 62 -2.32 -28.05 -32.23
N GLU A 63 -3.24 -27.45 -32.97
CA GLU A 63 -3.96 -28.14 -34.03
C GLU A 63 -3.23 -27.82 -35.33
N GLU A 64 -2.12 -28.53 -35.51
CA GLU A 64 -1.72 -29.03 -36.80
C GLU A 64 -2.67 -30.19 -37.15
N LYS A 65 -3.60 -29.96 -38.08
CA LYS A 65 -4.27 -30.99 -38.91
C LYS A 65 -4.68 -30.28 -40.20
N ILE A 66 -3.92 -30.48 -41.29
CA ILE A 66 -4.14 -31.49 -42.34
C ILE A 66 -5.55 -31.40 -42.91
#